data_AF-A0A965QQF5-F1
#
_entry.id   AF-A0A965QQF5-F1
#
_cell.length_a   1.000
_cell.length_b   1.000
_cell.length_c   1.000
_cell.angle_alpha   90.00
_cell.angle_beta   90.00
_cell.angle_gamma   90.00
#
_symmetry.space_group_name_H-M   'P 1'
#
loop_
_entity.id
_entity.type
_entity.pdbx_description
1 polymer ?
#
loop_
_entity_poly.entity_id
_entity_poly.type
_entity_poly.pdbx_seq_one_letter_code
_entity_poly.pdbx_strand_id
1 'polypeptide(L)'
;KDHGEGGNIIGANPVGNVMIIDDVLSAGTAARESIKILEDLNAIPKIFLVGLDRQEKGTGDLSAKEELEKDFGIHVSSIVNLEALIEYSHKSKDFHSYTFELKQYRNSWGA
;
A
#
# COMPACT_ATOMS: atom_id res chain seq x y z
N LYS A 1 19.60 14.30 14.53
CA LYS A 1 20.09 13.16 15.34
C LYS A 1 21.29 12.67 14.55
N ASP A 2 22.45 13.27 14.79
CA ASP A 2 23.55 13.27 13.80
C ASP A 2 24.76 12.46 14.29
N HIS A 3 24.51 11.42 15.07
CA HIS A 3 25.54 10.55 15.63
C HIS A 3 25.12 9.07 15.54
N GLY A 4 25.69 8.36 14.57
CA GLY A 4 25.46 6.95 14.21
C GLY A 4 26.00 6.69 12.78
N GLU A 5 26.07 5.42 12.33
CA GLU A 5 26.39 5.11 10.92
C GLU A 5 25.52 5.98 10.00
N GLY A 6 26.16 6.86 9.23
CA GLY A 6 25.45 7.90 8.49
C GLY A 6 24.52 7.32 7.42
N GLY A 7 23.30 7.85 7.33
CA GLY A 7 22.32 7.48 6.31
C GLY A 7 20.90 7.37 6.87
N ASN A 8 19.92 7.23 5.96
CA ASN A 8 18.51 7.02 6.29
C ASN A 8 18.13 5.53 6.34
N ILE A 9 19.10 4.62 6.24
CA ILE A 9 18.90 3.17 6.16
C ILE A 9 19.52 2.51 7.40
N ILE A 10 18.76 1.61 8.01
CA ILE A 10 19.25 0.72 9.06
C ILE A 10 19.42 -0.67 8.45
N GLY A 11 20.61 -1.25 8.56
CA GLY A 11 20.95 -2.57 8.01
C GLY A 11 21.73 -2.48 6.69
N ALA A 12 21.60 -3.52 5.86
CA ALA A 12 22.29 -3.56 4.57
C ALA A 12 21.67 -2.57 3.59
N ASN A 13 22.51 -1.86 2.84
CA ASN A 13 22.03 -1.03 1.74
C ASN A 13 21.28 -1.89 0.71
N PRO A 14 20.08 -1.48 0.27
CA PRO A 14 19.33 -2.20 -0.74
C PRO A 14 20.06 -2.15 -2.08
N VAL A 15 20.18 -3.31 -2.75
CA VAL A 15 20.83 -3.43 -4.07
C VAL A 15 20.01 -4.38 -4.94
N GLY A 16 19.87 -4.05 -6.22
CA GLY A 16 19.13 -4.88 -7.18
C GLY A 16 17.63 -4.87 -6.93
N ASN A 17 16.97 -6.02 -7.10
CA ASN A 17 15.51 -6.11 -6.96
C ASN A 17 15.07 -6.10 -5.48
N VAL A 18 14.16 -5.19 -5.13
CA VAL A 18 13.66 -5.01 -3.77
C VAL A 18 12.16 -5.27 -3.70
N MET A 19 11.75 -5.99 -2.66
CA MET A 19 10.36 -6.11 -2.22
C MET A 19 10.15 -5.17 -1.03
N ILE A 20 9.13 -4.32 -1.13
CA ILE A 20 8.68 -3.47 -0.03
C ILE A 20 7.50 -4.18 0.63
N ILE A 21 7.48 -4.19 1.96
CA ILE A 21 6.40 -4.77 2.76
C ILE A 21 5.86 -3.69 3.67
N ASP A 22 4.54 -3.51 3.67
CA ASP A 22 3.84 -2.56 4.54
C ASP A 22 2.56 -3.17 5.10
N ASP A 23 1.95 -2.52 6.09
CA ASP A 23 0.72 -3.02 6.70
C ASP A 23 -0.51 -2.75 5.82
N VAL A 24 -0.66 -1.52 5.33
CA VAL A 24 -1.87 -1.02 4.69
C VAL A 24 -1.54 -0.12 3.50
N LEU A 25 -2.20 -0.34 2.38
CA LEU A 25 -2.24 0.60 1.26
C LEU A 25 -3.52 1.44 1.33
N SER A 26 -3.38 2.75 1.59
CA SER A 26 -4.43 3.77 1.49
C SER A 26 -4.22 4.63 0.23
N ALA A 27 -4.02 5.95 0.33
CA ALA A 27 -3.73 6.84 -0.81
C ALA A 27 -2.32 6.63 -1.43
N GLY A 28 -1.48 5.78 -0.81
CA GLY A 28 -0.17 5.39 -1.34
C GLY A 28 0.95 6.41 -1.12
N THR A 29 0.83 7.36 -0.20
CA THR A 29 1.89 8.33 0.12
C THR A 29 3.16 7.64 0.62
N ALA A 30 3.06 6.77 1.64
CA ALA A 30 4.20 6.03 2.20
C ALA A 30 4.86 5.10 1.17
N ALA A 31 4.05 4.50 0.29
CA ALA A 31 4.55 3.67 -0.80
C ALA A 31 5.44 4.47 -1.76
N ARG A 32 5.01 5.66 -2.17
CA ARG A 32 5.79 6.55 -3.06
C ARG A 32 7.08 7.03 -2.42
N GLU A 33 7.03 7.41 -1.15
CA GLU A 33 8.23 7.79 -0.40
C GLU A 33 9.25 6.64 -0.36
N SER A 34 8.79 5.42 -0.06
CA SER A 34 9.64 4.23 -0.02
C SER A 34 10.24 3.88 -1.39
N ILE A 35 9.44 3.93 -2.45
CA ILE A 35 9.92 3.72 -3.83
C ILE A 35 10.97 4.75 -4.18
N LYS A 36 10.73 6.03 -3.88
CA LYS A 36 11.66 7.11 -4.19
C LYS A 36 13.00 6.96 -3.45
N ILE A 37 12.96 6.60 -2.17
CA ILE A 37 14.17 6.31 -1.39
C ILE A 37 14.99 5.20 -2.04
N LEU A 38 14.34 4.13 -2.51
CA LEU A 38 15.03 3.02 -3.17
C LEU A 38 15.62 3.41 -4.52
N GLU A 39 14.89 4.17 -5.33
CA GLU A 39 15.40 4.72 -6.60
C GLU A 39 16.62 5.61 -6.38
N ASP A 40 16.59 6.49 -5.37
CA ASP A 40 17.69 7.38 -5.02
C ASP A 40 18.95 6.61 -4.56
N LEU A 41 18.75 5.39 -4.05
CA LEU A 41 19.82 4.45 -3.69
C LEU A 41 20.25 3.54 -4.87
N ASN A 42 19.70 3.73 -6.07
CA ASN A 42 19.88 2.87 -7.25
C ASN A 42 19.43 1.41 -7.04
N ALA A 43 18.51 1.18 -6.09
CA ALA A 43 17.79 -0.09 -5.97
C ALA A 43 16.59 -0.10 -6.92
N ILE A 44 16.07 -1.30 -7.21
CA ILE A 44 14.99 -1.53 -8.19
C ILE A 44 13.78 -2.09 -7.45
N PRO A 45 12.81 -1.26 -7.05
CA PRO A 45 11.55 -1.74 -6.50
C PRO A 45 10.83 -2.63 -7.52
N LYS A 46 10.47 -3.85 -7.12
CA LYS A 46 9.75 -4.80 -7.98
C LYS A 46 8.38 -5.18 -7.46
N ILE A 47 8.24 -5.29 -6.14
CA ILE A 47 7.00 -5.72 -5.50
C ILE A 47 6.72 -4.81 -4.31
N PHE A 48 5.47 -4.37 -4.18
CA PHE A 48 4.92 -3.76 -2.98
C PHE A 48 3.87 -4.71 -2.41
N LEU A 49 4.16 -5.33 -1.27
CA LEU A 49 3.27 -6.28 -0.60
C LEU A 49 2.64 -5.62 0.62
N VAL A 50 1.31 -5.64 0.71
CA VAL A 50 0.59 -5.14 1.88
C VAL A 50 -0.30 -6.19 2.54
N GLY A 51 -0.56 -6.00 3.83
CA GLY A 51 -1.59 -6.76 4.53
C GLY A 51 -2.98 -6.45 3.97
N LEU A 52 -3.34 -5.16 3.92
CA LEU A 52 -4.65 -4.69 3.45
C LEU A 52 -4.51 -3.65 2.34
N ASP A 53 -5.11 -3.93 1.19
CA ASP A 53 -5.40 -2.92 0.17
C ASP A 53 -6.78 -2.31 0.43
N ARG A 54 -6.84 -1.03 0.82
CA ARG A 54 -8.10 -0.34 1.09
C ARG A 54 -8.85 0.04 -0.19
N GLN A 55 -8.25 -0.16 -1.37
CA GLN A 55 -8.83 0.19 -2.67
C GLN A 55 -9.31 1.65 -2.73
N GLU A 56 -8.57 2.53 -2.05
CA GLU A 56 -8.82 3.97 -2.08
C GLU A 56 -8.23 4.59 -3.33
N LYS A 57 -8.83 5.70 -3.76
CA LYS A 57 -8.22 6.62 -4.71
C LYS A 57 -6.84 7.06 -4.20
N GLY A 58 -5.90 7.11 -5.13
CA GLY A 58 -4.58 7.68 -4.87
C GLY A 58 -4.62 9.21 -4.94
N THR A 59 -3.76 9.78 -5.77
CA THR A 59 -3.67 11.22 -6.01
C THR A 59 -4.67 11.73 -7.06
N GLY A 60 -5.19 10.83 -7.90
CA GLY A 60 -6.22 11.09 -8.90
C GLY A 60 -7.46 10.20 -8.68
N ASP A 61 -8.04 9.75 -9.79
CA ASP A 61 -9.26 8.91 -9.77
C ASP A 61 -8.99 7.41 -9.78
N LEU A 62 -7.76 6.99 -10.05
CA LEU A 62 -7.35 5.59 -10.00
C LEU A 62 -7.09 5.16 -8.55
N SER A 63 -7.16 3.86 -8.30
CA SER A 63 -6.74 3.33 -7.00
C SER A 63 -5.26 3.60 -6.77
N ALA A 64 -4.85 3.79 -5.52
CA ALA A 64 -3.43 3.95 -5.21
C ALA A 64 -2.58 2.79 -5.74
N LYS A 65 -3.14 1.58 -5.74
CA LYS A 65 -2.56 0.41 -6.39
C LYS A 65 -2.27 0.66 -7.88
N GLU A 66 -3.29 1.01 -8.67
CA GLU A 66 -3.15 1.20 -10.11
C GLU A 66 -2.20 2.36 -10.43
N GLU A 67 -2.24 3.44 -9.66
CA GLU A 67 -1.28 4.55 -9.80
C GLU A 67 0.15 4.07 -9.58
N LEU A 68 0.40 3.29 -8.52
CA LEU A 68 1.73 2.77 -8.24
C LEU A 68 2.24 1.85 -9.37
N GLU A 69 1.39 0.92 -9.83
CA GLU A 69 1.75 0.00 -10.92
C GLU A 69 2.02 0.75 -12.23
N LYS A 70 1.23 1.78 -12.53
CA LYS A 70 1.37 2.60 -13.74
C LYS A 70 2.58 3.54 -13.69
N ASP A 71 2.76 4.25 -12.59
CA ASP A 71 3.73 5.35 -12.49
C ASP A 71 5.15 4.82 -12.26
N PHE A 72 5.29 3.70 -11.54
CA PHE A 72 6.59 3.15 -11.16
C PHE A 72 6.91 1.78 -11.79
N GLY A 73 5.96 1.16 -12.49
CA GLY A 73 6.16 -0.17 -13.09
C GLY A 73 6.41 -1.28 -12.05
N ILE A 74 5.96 -1.06 -10.81
CA ILE A 74 6.05 -2.01 -9.71
C ILE A 74 4.82 -2.94 -9.71
N HIS A 75 4.92 -4.15 -9.17
CA HIS A 75 3.75 -4.99 -8.93
C HIS A 75 3.22 -4.80 -7.50
N VAL A 76 1.92 -4.55 -7.34
CA VAL A 76 1.31 -4.38 -6.01
C VAL A 76 0.42 -5.57 -5.68
N SER A 77 0.69 -6.21 -4.54
CA SER A 77 -0.03 -7.37 -4.05
C SER A 77 -0.53 -7.15 -2.62
N SER A 78 -1.68 -7.73 -2.28
CA SER A 78 -2.25 -7.65 -0.95
C SER A 78 -2.72 -9.01 -0.45
N ILE A 79 -2.64 -9.22 0.87
CA ILE A 79 -3.18 -10.42 1.51
C ILE A 79 -4.72 -10.37 1.49
N VAL A 80 -5.29 -9.20 1.80
CA VAL A 80 -6.74 -8.93 1.80
C VAL A 80 -6.99 -7.56 1.16
N ASN A 81 -8.18 -7.36 0.58
CA ASN A 81 -8.63 -6.06 0.09
C ASN A 81 -9.97 -5.63 0.73
N LEU A 82 -10.35 -4.36 0.54
CA LEU A 82 -11.59 -3.80 1.09
C LEU A 82 -12.83 -4.58 0.62
N GLU A 83 -12.88 -5.04 -0.63
CA GLU A 83 -13.99 -5.84 -1.13
C GLU A 83 -14.16 -7.16 -0.35
N ALA A 84 -13.07 -7.89 -0.13
CA ALA A 84 -13.07 -9.12 0.66
C ALA A 84 -13.48 -8.84 2.12
N LEU A 85 -13.06 -7.70 2.68
CA LEU A 85 -13.45 -7.28 4.03
C LEU A 85 -14.96 -6.97 4.13
N ILE A 86 -15.54 -6.30 3.11
CA ILE A 86 -16.98 -6.04 3.02
C ILE A 86 -17.75 -7.36 2.90
N GLU A 87 -17.30 -8.26 2.02
CA GLU A 87 -17.93 -9.56 1.82
C GLU A 87 -17.92 -10.41 3.09
N TYR A 88 -16.77 -10.45 3.77
CA TYR A 88 -16.63 -11.15 5.05
C TYR A 88 -17.54 -10.56 6.12
N SER A 89 -17.56 -9.23 6.26
CA SER A 89 -18.40 -8.54 7.24
C SER A 89 -19.87 -8.81 7.01
N HIS A 90 -20.32 -8.80 5.75
CA HIS A 90 -21.70 -9.11 5.38
C HIS A 90 -22.13 -10.53 5.78
N LYS A 91 -21.23 -11.52 5.66
CA LYS A 91 -21.51 -12.93 5.97
C LYS A 91 -21.34 -13.27 7.45
N SER A 92 -20.56 -12.50 8.21
CA SER A 92 -20.30 -12.74 9.62
C SER A 92 -21.41 -12.18 10.50
N LYS A 93 -21.92 -12.98 11.45
CA LYS A 93 -22.90 -12.50 12.44
C LYS A 93 -22.32 -11.42 13.36
N ASP A 94 -21.04 -11.53 13.70
CA ASP A 94 -20.37 -10.62 14.63
C ASP A 94 -20.02 -9.27 13.99
N PHE A 95 -19.87 -9.25 12.66
CA PHE A 95 -19.44 -8.06 11.93
C PHE A 95 -20.49 -7.50 10.96
N HIS A 96 -21.67 -8.13 10.87
CA HIS A 96 -22.73 -7.73 9.94
C HIS A 96 -23.09 -6.25 10.07
N SER A 97 -23.13 -5.75 11.32
CA SER A 97 -23.47 -4.35 11.61
C SER A 97 -22.57 -3.35 10.90
N TYR A 98 -21.29 -3.68 10.67
CA TYR A 98 -20.31 -2.77 10.04
C TYR A 98 -20.39 -2.73 8.50
N THR A 99 -21.20 -3.59 7.90
CA THR A 99 -21.29 -3.70 6.42
C THR A 99 -21.73 -2.38 5.80
N PHE A 100 -22.64 -1.66 6.46
CA PHE A 100 -23.13 -0.39 5.95
C PHE A 100 -22.03 0.67 5.94
N GLU A 101 -21.31 0.82 7.05
CA GLU A 101 -20.22 1.79 7.22
C GLU A 101 -19.07 1.51 6.24
N LEU A 102 -18.69 0.26 6.04
CA LEU A 102 -17.65 -0.12 5.06
C LEU A 102 -18.06 0.23 3.62
N LYS A 103 -19.34 0.04 3.27
CA LYS A 103 -19.86 0.43 1.95
C LYS A 103 -19.89 1.95 1.78
N GLN A 104 -20.29 2.70 2.80
CA GLN A 104 -20.25 4.17 2.77
C GLN A 104 -18.83 4.70 2.63
N TYR A 105 -17.89 4.06 3.33
CA TYR A 105 -16.47 4.36 3.20
C TYR A 105 -15.98 4.13 1.76
N ARG A 106 -16.26 2.95 1.17
CA ARG A 106 -15.94 2.65 -0.23
C ARG A 106 -16.56 3.65 -1.20
N ASN A 107 -17.81 4.07 -0.98
CA ASN A 107 -18.45 5.06 -1.85
C ASN A 107 -17.78 6.45 -1.78
N SER A 108 -17.20 6.79 -0.62
CA SER A 108 -16.58 8.09 -0.39
C SER A 108 -15.14 8.16 -0.90
N TRP A 109 -14.40 7.05 -0.82
CA TRP A 109 -12.95 7.02 -1.04
C TRP A 109 -12.48 6.01 -2.08
N GLY A 110 -13.33 5.06 -2.44
CA GLY A 110 -12.98 3.96 -3.31
C GLY A 110 -12.72 4.38 -4.76
N ALA A 111 -11.86 3.60 -5.41
CA ALA A 111 -11.64 3.59 -6.85
C ALA A 111 -11.99 2.20 -7.42
#